data_AF-A0ABD3TXJ2-F1
#
_entry.id   AF-A0ABD3TXJ2-F1
#
_cell.length_a   1.000
_cell.length_b   1.000
_cell.length_c   1.000
_cell.angle_alpha   90.00
_cell.angle_beta   90.00
_cell.angle_gamma   90.00
#
_symmetry.space_group_name_H-M   'P 1'
#
loop_
_entity.id
_entity.type
_entity.pdbx_description
1 polymer ?
#
loop_
_entity_poly.entity_id
_entity_poly.type
_entity_poly.pdbx_seq_one_letter_code
_entity_poly.pdbx_strand_id
1 'polypeptide(L)'
;MSSTACFMIVSKNDIPIYEAEVGTVPKKEDAAHQHLFILHAALDIVQDMAWTTSAMFLKAIDRFDELVVSVYVTAGHILLIGLN
;
A
#
# COMPACT_ATOMS: atom_id res chain seq x y z
N MET A 1 4.59 -21.43 2.86
CA MET A 1 4.23 -20.28 2.01
C MET A 1 5.04 -19.09 2.49
N SER A 2 5.97 -18.59 1.68
CA SER A 2 6.72 -17.39 2.03
C SER A 2 5.87 -16.18 1.62
N SER A 3 5.07 -15.65 2.55
CA SER A 3 4.35 -14.40 2.31
C SER A 3 5.37 -13.27 2.32
N THR A 4 5.39 -12.46 1.26
CA THR A 4 6.22 -11.27 1.15
C THR A 4 5.27 -10.12 0.92
N ALA A 5 5.21 -9.19 1.86
CA ALA A 5 4.38 -8.01 1.81
C ALA A 5 5.24 -6.79 1.45
N CYS A 6 4.68 -5.85 0.71
CA CYS A 6 5.28 -4.53 0.52
C CYS A 6 4.51 -3.52 1.37
N PHE A 7 5.21 -2.61 2.03
CA PHE A 7 4.64 -1.59 2.88
C PHE A 7 5.25 -0.23 2.54
N MET A 8 4.39 0.78 2.38
CA MET A 8 4.80 2.14 2.09
C MET A 8 4.04 3.11 2.99
N ILE A 9 4.73 4.15 3.45
CA ILE A 9 4.09 5.29 4.10
C ILE A 9 4.14 6.46 3.14
N VAL A 10 2.98 7.07 2.89
CA VAL A 10 2.83 8.23 2.00
C VAL A 10 2.35 9.41 2.83
N SER A 11 3.05 10.55 2.68
CA SER A 11 2.66 11.79 3.32
C SER A 11 1.37 12.35 2.71
N LYS A 12 0.77 13.34 3.38
CA LYS A 12 -0.40 14.07 2.89
C LYS A 12 -0.20 14.81 1.55
N ASN A 13 1.03 14.94 1.08
CA ASN A 13 1.39 15.63 -0.17
C ASN A 13 1.78 14.61 -1.27
N ASP A 14 1.37 13.35 -1.14
CA ASP A 14 1.67 12.25 -2.07
C ASP A 14 3.18 11.97 -2.25
N ILE A 15 3.98 12.30 -1.23
CA ILE A 15 5.42 11.98 -1.18
C ILE A 15 5.61 10.70 -0.38
N PRO A 16 6.22 9.63 -0.94
CA PRO A 16 6.59 8.44 -0.18
C PRO A 16 7.67 8.81 0.85
N ILE A 17 7.41 8.51 2.13
CA ILE A 17 8.32 8.81 3.25
C ILE A 17 9.02 7.58 3.79
N TYR A 18 8.50 6.39 3.50
CA TYR A 18 9.08 5.12 3.91
C TYR A 18 8.61 4.00 3.00
N GLU A 19 9.51 3.07 2.70
CA GLU A 19 9.24 1.87 1.91
C GLU A 19 9.96 0.69 2.55
N ALA A 20 9.28 -0.44 2.66
CA ALA A 20 9.86 -1.68 3.15
C ALA A 20 9.21 -2.89 2.52
N GLU A 21 10.03 -3.90 2.24
CA GLU A 21 9.55 -5.25 2.01
C GLU A 21 9.64 -6.04 3.31
N VAL A 22 8.57 -6.77 3.62
CA VAL A 22 8.43 -7.57 4.84
C VAL A 22 8.24 -9.02 4.41
N GLY A 23 9.19 -9.89 4.75
CA GLY A 23 9.08 -11.31 4.43
C GLY A 23 10.39 -12.06 4.67
N THR A 24 10.31 -13.39 4.64
CA THR A 24 11.42 -14.28 4.97
C THR A 24 12.36 -14.58 3.80
N VAL A 25 11.96 -14.23 2.59
CA VAL A 25 12.74 -14.50 1.37
C VAL A 25 13.09 -13.17 0.72
N PRO A 26 14.39 -12.84 0.55
CA PRO A 26 14.79 -11.66 -0.21
C PRO A 26 14.24 -11.78 -1.63
N LYS A 27 13.40 -10.83 -2.05
CA LYS A 27 12.83 -10.81 -3.39
C LYS A 27 13.85 -10.32 -4.40
N LYS A 28 13.69 -10.77 -5.66
CA LYS A 28 14.39 -10.16 -6.80
C LYS A 28 13.95 -8.71 -6.94
N GLU A 29 14.88 -7.85 -7.29
CA GLU A 29 14.69 -6.41 -7.47
C GLU A 29 13.50 -6.06 -8.38
N ASP A 30 13.27 -6.84 -9.45
CA ASP A 30 12.11 -6.68 -10.35
C ASP A 30 10.76 -6.81 -9.64
N ALA A 31 10.65 -7.72 -8.66
CA ALA A 31 9.42 -7.91 -7.91
C ALA A 31 9.15 -6.73 -6.96
N ALA A 32 10.21 -6.14 -6.39
CA ALA A 32 10.09 -4.95 -5.56
C ALA A 32 9.59 -3.76 -6.38
N HIS A 33 10.15 -3.55 -7.59
CA HIS A 33 9.67 -2.52 -8.50
C HIS A 33 8.20 -2.70 -8.89
N GLN A 34 7.78 -3.95 -9.13
CA GLN A 34 6.38 -4.25 -9.43
C GLN A 34 5.46 -3.88 -8.25
N HIS A 35 5.84 -4.23 -7.02
CA HIS A 35 5.02 -3.87 -5.85
C HIS A 35 4.87 -2.36 -5.67
N LEU A 36 5.97 -1.62 -5.83
CA LEU A 36 5.95 -0.16 -5.72
C LEU A 36 5.05 0.46 -6.79
N PHE A 37 5.10 -0.08 -8.02
CA PHE A 37 4.20 0.34 -9.09
C PHE A 37 2.73 0.10 -8.74
N ILE A 38 2.39 -1.08 -8.22
CA ILE A 38 1.01 -1.42 -7.81
C ILE A 38 0.56 -0.49 -6.67
N LEU A 39 1.38 -0.32 -5.64
CA LEU A 39 1.06 0.56 -4.50
C LEU A 39 0.84 2.02 -4.94
N HIS A 40 1.68 2.52 -5.85
CA HIS A 40 1.54 3.86 -6.39
C HIS A 40 0.24 4.02 -7.19
N ALA A 41 -0.07 3.07 -8.07
CA ALA A 41 -1.31 3.08 -8.86
C ALA A 41 -2.57 3.04 -7.99
N ALA A 42 -2.51 2.37 -6.84
CA ALA A 42 -3.63 2.28 -5.92
C ALA A 42 -3.89 3.59 -5.14
N LEU A 43 -2.97 4.56 -5.13
CA LEU A 43 -3.14 5.81 -4.37
C LEU A 43 -4.35 6.62 -4.85
N ASP A 44 -4.62 6.64 -6.16
CA ASP A 44 -5.79 7.33 -6.70
C ASP A 44 -7.09 6.76 -6.10
N ILE A 45 -7.17 5.43 -5.97
CA ILE A 45 -8.34 4.75 -5.37
C ILE A 45 -8.42 5.03 -3.86
N VAL A 46 -7.29 5.05 -3.15
CA VAL A 46 -7.23 5.40 -1.71
C VAL A 46 -7.81 6.79 -1.49
N GLN A 47 -7.40 7.76 -2.31
CA GLN A 47 -7.79 9.15 -2.18
C GLN A 47 -9.30 9.30 -2.31
N ASP A 48 -9.93 8.66 -3.30
CA ASP A 48 -11.38 8.68 -3.45
C ASP A 48 -12.09 7.99 -2.27
N MET A 49 -11.57 6.85 -1.83
CA MET A 49 -12.23 6.03 -0.79
C MET A 49 -12.12 6.61 0.62
N ALA A 50 -11.05 7.35 0.92
CA ALA A 50 -10.85 7.99 2.21
C ALA A 50 -11.97 8.99 2.56
N TRP A 51 -12.65 9.56 1.57
CA TRP A 51 -13.73 10.54 1.78
C TRP A 51 -15.12 9.93 1.91
N THR A 52 -15.30 8.63 1.62
CA THR A 52 -16.62 7.99 1.64
C THR A 52 -16.92 7.28 2.97
N THR A 53 -15.95 7.17 3.88
CA THR A 53 -16.08 6.41 5.11
C THR A 53 -15.30 7.06 6.26
N SER A 54 -15.77 6.87 7.49
CA SER A 54 -15.07 7.31 8.69
C SER A 54 -14.12 6.23 9.26
N ALA A 55 -14.08 5.05 8.64
CA ALA A 55 -13.17 3.99 9.04
C ALA A 55 -11.72 4.34 8.65
N MET A 56 -10.79 4.25 9.59
CA MET A 56 -9.37 4.50 9.30
C MET A 56 -8.72 3.33 8.53
N PHE A 57 -9.24 2.11 8.67
CA PHE A 57 -8.69 0.94 7.98
C PHE A 57 -9.61 0.50 6.83
N LEU A 58 -9.09 0.60 5.61
CA LEU A 58 -9.76 0.19 4.38
C LEU A 58 -9.10 -1.10 3.90
N LYS A 59 -9.85 -2.20 3.96
CA LYS A 59 -9.39 -3.53 3.54
C LYS A 59 -9.65 -3.72 2.06
N ALA A 60 -8.67 -4.31 1.35
CA ALA A 60 -8.83 -4.76 -0.03
C ALA A 60 -9.41 -3.68 -0.96
N ILE A 61 -8.80 -2.49 -0.92
CA ILE A 61 -9.24 -1.34 -1.72
C ILE A 61 -8.91 -1.48 -3.20
N ASP A 62 -7.88 -2.27 -3.52
CA ASP A 62 -7.47 -2.59 -4.87
C ASP A 62 -6.85 -3.99 -4.90
N ARG A 63 -6.79 -4.59 -6.09
CA ARG A 63 -6.26 -5.93 -6.32
C ARG A 63 -5.55 -6.00 -7.67
N PHE A 64 -4.36 -6.58 -7.64
CA PHE A 64 -3.60 -6.95 -8.84
C PHE A 64 -3.24 -8.44 -8.75
N ASP A 65 -3.80 -9.27 -9.64
CA ASP A 65 -3.72 -10.74 -9.56
C ASP A 65 -4.16 -11.29 -8.18
N GLU A 66 -3.21 -11.91 -7.46
CA GLU A 66 -3.40 -12.42 -6.10
C GLU A 66 -3.05 -11.39 -5.03
N LEU A 67 -2.40 -10.28 -5.42
CA LEU A 67 -1.93 -9.24 -4.51
C LEU A 67 -3.07 -8.29 -4.15
N VAL A 68 -3.24 -8.07 -2.85
CA VAL A 68 -4.32 -7.25 -2.29
C VAL A 68 -3.74 -6.00 -1.65
N VAL A 69 -4.23 -4.84 -2.06
CA VAL A 69 -3.89 -3.55 -1.46
C VAL A 69 -4.84 -3.25 -0.32
N SER A 70 -4.29 -2.94 0.85
CA SER A 70 -5.03 -2.42 2.00
C SER A 70 -4.36 -1.16 2.52
N VAL A 71 -5.14 -0.26 3.11
CA VAL A 71 -4.61 1.03 3.59
C VAL A 71 -5.16 1.38 4.96
N TYR A 72 -4.29 1.96 5.79
CA TYR A 72 -4.68 2.66 7.00
C TYR A 72 -4.48 4.16 6.81
N VAL A 73 -5.58 4.90 6.84
CA VAL A 73 -5.62 6.36 6.73
C VAL A 73 -5.58 6.94 8.14
N THR A 74 -4.49 7.63 8.48
CA THR A 74 -4.35 8.30 9.77
C THR A 74 -5.18 9.58 9.82
N ALA A 75 -5.45 10.09 11.04
CA ALA A 75 -6.12 11.39 11.22
C ALA A 75 -5.38 12.57 10.57
N GLY A 76 -4.06 12.44 10.35
CA GLY A 76 -3.24 13.45 9.67
C GLY A 76 -3.19 13.31 8.15
N HIS A 77 -4.02 12.43 7.56
CA HIS A 77 -4.00 12.08 6.14
C HIS A 77 -2.64 11.54 5.65
N ILE A 78 -1.88 10.93 6.56
CA ILE A 78 -0.74 10.06 6.23
C ILE A 78 -1.31 8.68 5.95
N LEU A 79 -0.90 8.09 4.83
CA LEU A 79 -1.39 6.79 4.35
C LEU A 79 -0.35 5.73 4.68
N LEU A 80 -0.78 4.65 5.33
CA LEU A 80 0.02 3.45 5.55
C LEU A 80 -0.55 2.38 4.61
N ILE A 81 0.07 2.22 3.45
CA ILE A 81 -0.42 1.32 2.39
C ILE A 81 0.39 0.03 2.37
N GLY A 82 -0.30 -1.09 2.28
CA GLY A 82 0.29 -2.43 2.29
C GLY A 82 -0.23 -3.29 1.15
N LEU A 83 0.67 -4.04 0.54
CA LEU A 83 0.41 -5.02 -0.51
C LEU A 83 0.76 -6.40 0.04
N ASN A 84 -0.21 -7.32 0.05
CA ASN A 84 -0.05 -8.69 0.57
C ASN A 84 -0.47 -9.73 -0.45
#